data_AF-A0A5N6U8M6-F1
#
_entry.id   AF-A0A5N6U8M6-F1
#
_cell.length_a   1.000
_cell.length_b   1.000
_cell.length_c   1.000
_cell.angle_alpha   90.00
_cell.angle_beta   90.00
_cell.angle_gamma   90.00
#
_symmetry.space_group_name_H-M   'P 1'
#
loop_
_entity.id
_entity.type
_entity.pdbx_description
1 polymer ?
#
loop_
_entity_poly.entity_id
_entity_poly.type
_entity_poly.pdbx_seq_one_letter_code
_entity_poly.pdbx_strand_id
1 'polypeptide(L)'
;MSETTTNPQPQNASPLNLNPPPPDSAYICPSPTLPKDLWTPPAEPYFLYDTLTDPTVLRELLVLKEEPQLRPAYILGYEIKLWGQCPALLDKRGSIVKGFVYDVRTEEDAAKLAAYETKSYREVPCWIRYMDGEKPVEDLGRTFLFAGDFGELREGVFDLGVFLGGRGRGRGRDCVVEKVGERLDTYTSISPQMLQAILALKDLLASGYELSHIIGGDSAGGHLCLSLLSHLHHRRPFEDSVNCHVDRNTGVRGCFLVSPLCSYNFNTPSYKRWFSADTLGQRVSKWGKCLVNGSPWHHEISAGKGWGMALDVPERWWEGLNVVDRILVVGRYEEAFSDHVQQLGATLQRCSKGEVALHMFNEAHDGPLMDFAAGRPPSETTKTITHFMVSSFRE
;
A
#
# COMPACT_ATOMS: atom_id res chain seq x y z
N MET A 1 -44.58 74.63 15.16
CA MET A 1 -43.55 74.83 16.20
C MET A 1 -42.47 73.79 15.96
N SER A 2 -41.28 74.32 15.82
CA SER A 2 -40.12 73.77 15.12
C SER A 2 -39.17 73.06 16.09
N GLU A 3 -38.28 72.27 15.50
CA GLU A 3 -37.18 71.50 16.08
C GLU A 3 -36.37 72.20 17.18
N THR A 4 -35.84 71.38 18.11
CA THR A 4 -34.68 71.72 18.93
C THR A 4 -33.69 70.56 18.95
N THR A 5 -32.48 70.86 18.45
CA THR A 5 -31.19 70.22 18.71
C THR A 5 -30.88 70.23 20.23
N THR A 6 -30.04 69.40 20.87
CA THR A 6 -28.61 69.12 20.65
C THR A 6 -28.10 68.11 21.72
N ASN A 7 -27.19 67.19 21.33
CA ASN A 7 -26.08 66.46 22.04
C ASN A 7 -26.12 66.08 23.55
N PRO A 8 -25.60 64.90 23.96
CA PRO A 8 -24.15 64.74 24.18
C PRO A 8 -23.50 63.34 23.97
N GLN A 9 -22.17 63.33 23.79
CA GLN A 9 -21.21 62.21 23.95
C GLN A 9 -20.43 62.38 25.29
N PRO A 10 -19.55 61.45 25.74
CA PRO A 10 -19.62 59.98 25.84
C PRO A 10 -19.26 59.48 27.28
N GLN A 11 -19.65 58.26 27.67
CA GLN A 11 -19.18 57.63 28.93
C GLN A 11 -18.58 56.23 28.69
N ASN A 12 -17.30 56.08 29.02
CA ASN A 12 -16.56 54.86 29.38
C ASN A 12 -16.55 54.79 30.93
N ALA A 13 -16.57 53.67 31.69
CA ALA A 13 -16.28 52.27 31.40
C ALA A 13 -16.79 51.28 32.50
N SER A 14 -16.76 49.97 32.15
CA SER A 14 -16.49 48.74 32.94
C SER A 14 -17.55 48.12 33.89
N PRO A 15 -17.48 46.79 34.17
CA PRO A 15 -17.44 45.63 33.27
C PRO A 15 -18.58 44.63 33.59
N LEU A 16 -19.17 43.98 32.58
CA LEU A 16 -20.23 42.98 32.79
C LEU A 16 -19.64 41.63 33.22
N ASN A 17 -20.03 41.22 34.42
CA ASN A 17 -19.81 39.91 35.04
C ASN A 17 -20.38 38.79 34.15
N LEU A 18 -19.54 37.88 33.68
CA LEU A 18 -19.94 36.65 33.00
C LEU A 18 -20.10 35.53 34.03
N ASN A 19 -21.35 35.12 34.30
CA ASN A 19 -21.64 33.89 35.02
C ASN A 19 -21.62 32.67 34.05
N PRO A 20 -21.17 31.48 34.49
CA PRO A 20 -21.02 30.30 33.65
C PRO A 20 -22.36 29.62 33.31
N PRO A 21 -22.42 28.80 32.24
CA PRO A 21 -23.65 28.16 31.77
C PRO A 21 -24.08 26.95 32.63
N PRO A 22 -25.39 26.59 32.63
CA PRO A 22 -25.94 25.46 33.39
C PRO A 22 -25.73 24.10 32.68
N PRO A 23 -25.80 22.97 33.42
CA PRO A 23 -25.46 21.65 32.89
C PRO A 23 -26.63 20.92 32.21
N ASP A 24 -26.30 20.21 31.12
CA ASP A 24 -26.99 19.11 30.42
C ASP A 24 -28.53 19.11 30.32
N SER A 25 -29.04 19.51 29.14
CA SER A 25 -30.35 19.05 28.64
C SER A 25 -30.19 18.43 27.25
N ALA A 26 -30.48 17.13 27.17
CA ALA A 26 -30.44 16.34 25.95
C ALA A 26 -31.36 16.92 24.85
N TYR A 27 -30.75 17.35 23.74
CA TYR A 27 -31.48 17.62 22.50
C TYR A 27 -31.80 16.28 21.83
N ILE A 28 -33.04 15.83 21.98
CA ILE A 28 -33.61 14.71 21.22
C ILE A 28 -33.99 15.26 19.83
N CYS A 29 -33.28 14.82 18.79
CA CYS A 29 -33.68 15.10 17.40
C CYS A 29 -34.87 14.20 17.01
N PRO A 30 -35.88 14.73 16.31
CA PRO A 30 -37.03 13.95 15.86
C PRO A 30 -36.60 12.93 14.80
N SER A 31 -36.93 11.66 15.06
CA SER A 31 -36.71 10.52 14.17
C SER A 31 -37.53 10.65 12.88
N PRO A 32 -36.94 10.55 11.67
CA PRO A 32 -37.70 10.47 10.43
C PRO A 32 -38.41 9.11 10.34
N THR A 33 -39.73 9.14 10.17
CA THR A 33 -40.54 7.95 9.91
C THR A 33 -40.21 7.38 8.52
N LEU A 34 -39.68 6.15 8.47
CA LEU A 34 -39.44 5.39 7.24
C LEU A 34 -40.78 4.99 6.57
N PRO A 35 -40.98 5.27 5.27
CA PRO A 35 -41.93 4.53 4.46
C PRO A 35 -41.43 3.11 4.21
N LYS A 36 -42.36 2.16 4.24
CA LYS A 36 -42.16 0.71 4.16
C LYS A 36 -41.71 0.27 2.76
N ASP A 37 -40.50 -0.27 2.67
CA ASP A 37 -40.23 -1.50 1.94
C ASP A 37 -39.24 -2.34 2.77
N LEU A 38 -39.75 -3.43 3.31
CA LEU A 38 -39.20 -4.21 4.41
C LEU A 38 -38.54 -5.48 3.86
N TRP A 39 -37.25 -5.45 3.50
CA TRP A 39 -36.28 -6.56 3.74
C TRP A 39 -34.87 -6.29 3.17
N THR A 40 -34.63 -5.25 2.37
CA THR A 40 -33.26 -4.87 2.00
C THR A 40 -32.72 -3.87 3.03
N PRO A 41 -31.52 -4.08 3.61
CA PRO A 41 -30.83 -3.01 4.34
C PRO A 41 -30.81 -1.77 3.44
N PRO A 42 -31.13 -0.57 3.94
CA PRO A 42 -31.01 0.63 3.14
C PRO A 42 -29.57 0.70 2.65
N ALA A 43 -29.40 0.74 1.33
CA ALA A 43 -28.06 0.83 0.77
C ALA A 43 -27.43 2.15 1.26
N GLU A 44 -26.25 2.06 1.85
CA GLU A 44 -25.57 3.21 2.43
C GLU A 44 -24.60 3.78 1.37
N PRO A 45 -24.73 5.07 1.00
CA PRO A 45 -23.89 5.65 -0.04
C PRO A 45 -22.47 5.92 0.49
N TYR A 46 -21.47 5.36 -0.19
CA TYR A 46 -20.06 5.62 0.08
C TYR A 46 -19.46 6.50 -1.01
N PHE A 47 -18.90 7.64 -0.63
CA PHE A 47 -18.12 8.49 -1.50
C PHE A 47 -16.68 7.99 -1.58
N LEU A 48 -16.26 7.65 -2.79
CA LEU A 48 -14.97 7.08 -3.15
C LEU A 48 -14.19 8.11 -3.97
N TYR A 49 -12.92 8.29 -3.63
CA TYR A 49 -12.05 9.30 -4.25
C TYR A 49 -10.66 8.76 -4.60
N ASP A 50 -10.45 7.47 -4.39
CA ASP A 50 -9.19 6.77 -4.52
C ASP A 50 -9.28 5.67 -5.60
N THR A 51 -8.50 4.60 -5.46
CA THR A 51 -8.56 3.40 -6.28
C THR A 51 -9.93 2.73 -6.36
N LEU A 52 -10.78 2.90 -5.33
CA LEU A 52 -12.14 2.35 -5.31
C LEU A 52 -13.07 3.03 -6.32
N THR A 53 -12.62 4.12 -6.96
CA THR A 53 -13.33 4.74 -8.09
C THR A 53 -13.27 3.92 -9.38
N ASP A 54 -12.44 2.86 -9.46
CA ASP A 54 -12.47 1.89 -10.55
C ASP A 54 -13.50 0.77 -10.26
N PRO A 55 -14.56 0.63 -11.09
CA PRO A 55 -15.54 -0.44 -10.94
C PRO A 55 -14.93 -1.85 -10.87
N THR A 56 -13.79 -2.07 -11.53
CA THR A 56 -13.09 -3.36 -11.56
C THR A 56 -12.52 -3.69 -10.18
N VAL A 57 -11.83 -2.73 -9.56
CA VAL A 57 -11.25 -2.88 -8.21
C VAL A 57 -12.36 -3.14 -7.19
N LEU A 58 -13.45 -2.37 -7.30
CA LEU A 58 -14.57 -2.50 -6.39
C LEU A 58 -15.30 -3.84 -6.55
N ARG A 59 -15.46 -4.32 -7.79
CA ARG A 59 -16.04 -5.64 -8.08
C ARG A 59 -15.20 -6.77 -7.47
N GLU A 60 -13.89 -6.72 -7.65
CA GLU A 60 -12.97 -7.74 -7.12
C GLU A 60 -12.94 -7.72 -5.59
N LEU A 61 -12.84 -6.53 -4.99
CA LEU A 61 -12.80 -6.37 -3.54
C LEU A 61 -14.08 -6.87 -2.85
N LEU A 62 -15.23 -6.51 -3.40
CA LEU A 62 -16.53 -6.87 -2.82
C LEU A 62 -17.03 -8.25 -3.29
N VAL A 63 -16.35 -8.87 -4.27
CA VAL A 63 -16.73 -10.15 -4.89
C VAL A 63 -18.12 -10.07 -5.55
N LEU A 64 -18.35 -8.99 -6.31
CA LEU A 64 -19.63 -8.74 -6.97
C LEU A 64 -19.75 -9.57 -8.26
N LYS A 65 -20.95 -10.13 -8.48
CA LYS A 65 -21.27 -10.90 -9.70
C LYS A 65 -21.24 -10.01 -10.94
N GLU A 66 -21.75 -8.80 -10.81
CA GLU A 66 -21.88 -7.79 -11.88
C GLU A 66 -20.98 -6.59 -11.60
N GLU A 67 -20.70 -5.82 -12.64
CA GLU A 67 -19.93 -4.58 -12.53
C GLU A 67 -20.73 -3.53 -11.74
N PRO A 68 -20.17 -2.95 -10.66
CA PRO A 68 -20.88 -1.99 -9.84
C PRO A 68 -21.13 -0.68 -10.60
N GLN A 69 -22.32 -0.13 -10.46
CA GLN A 69 -22.63 1.19 -10.98
C GLN A 69 -22.14 2.26 -10.01
N LEU A 70 -21.30 3.16 -10.53
CA LEU A 70 -20.74 4.29 -9.80
C LEU A 70 -21.38 5.58 -10.29
N ARG A 71 -21.91 6.38 -9.36
CA ARG A 71 -22.52 7.68 -9.68
C ARG A 71 -21.49 8.80 -9.45
N PRO A 72 -21.22 9.69 -10.42
CA PRO A 72 -20.28 10.79 -10.23
C PRO A 72 -20.82 11.80 -9.23
N ALA A 73 -19.98 12.23 -8.27
CA ALA A 73 -20.37 13.15 -7.21
C ALA A 73 -19.20 14.02 -6.73
N TYR A 74 -19.48 14.96 -5.82
CA TYR A 74 -18.47 15.71 -5.10
C TYR A 74 -18.88 15.99 -3.64
N ILE A 75 -17.89 16.20 -2.79
CA ILE A 75 -18.05 16.59 -1.38
C ILE A 75 -17.41 17.97 -1.13
N LEU A 76 -17.95 18.70 -0.16
CA LEU A 76 -17.52 20.05 0.22
C LEU A 76 -16.75 20.03 1.54
N GLY A 77 -15.76 20.91 1.68
CA GLY A 77 -15.02 21.08 2.93
C GLY A 77 -13.83 20.14 3.10
N TYR A 78 -13.38 19.51 2.00
CA TYR A 78 -12.25 18.60 2.00
C TYR A 78 -11.21 18.99 0.94
N GLU A 79 -9.97 18.55 1.15
CA GLU A 79 -8.92 18.53 0.13
C GLU A 79 -8.26 17.16 0.07
N ILE A 80 -7.63 16.85 -1.07
CA ILE A 80 -6.78 15.67 -1.21
C ILE A 80 -5.32 16.12 -1.17
N LYS A 81 -4.53 15.45 -0.34
CA LYS A 81 -3.07 15.42 -0.42
C LYS A 81 -2.59 14.01 -0.75
N LEU A 82 -1.30 13.82 -0.91
CA LEU A 82 -0.71 12.49 -1.14
C LEU A 82 0.01 12.00 0.10
N TRP A 83 -0.38 10.81 0.57
CA TRP A 83 0.39 9.98 1.50
C TRP A 83 1.11 8.90 0.68
N GLY A 84 2.37 9.19 0.30
CA GLY A 84 3.05 8.39 -0.71
C GLY A 84 2.32 8.46 -2.05
N GLN A 85 1.76 7.34 -2.50
CA GLN A 85 0.92 7.26 -3.71
C GLN A 85 -0.59 7.23 -3.41
N CYS A 86 -0.97 7.12 -2.13
CA CYS A 86 -2.36 7.03 -1.73
C CYS A 86 -2.94 8.43 -1.53
N PRO A 87 -4.15 8.72 -2.05
CA PRO A 87 -4.82 9.98 -1.75
C PRO A 87 -5.19 10.00 -0.27
N ALA A 88 -4.93 11.13 0.38
CA ALA A 88 -5.25 11.40 1.76
C ALA A 88 -6.27 12.53 1.80
N LEU A 89 -7.52 12.20 2.10
CA LEU A 89 -8.57 13.19 2.28
C LEU A 89 -8.41 13.87 3.64
N LEU A 90 -8.44 15.21 3.65
CA LEU A 90 -8.26 16.06 4.82
C LEU A 90 -9.37 17.10 4.89
N ASP A 91 -9.69 17.55 6.11
CA ASP A 91 -10.62 18.65 6.32
C ASP A 91 -10.00 19.98 5.82
N LYS A 92 -10.65 20.62 4.84
CA LYS A 92 -10.33 21.97 4.39
C LYS A 92 -11.57 22.72 3.92
N ARG A 93 -11.97 23.69 4.73
CA ARG A 93 -13.15 24.54 4.46
C ARG A 93 -13.04 25.24 3.10
N GLY A 94 -14.15 25.28 2.38
CA GLY A 94 -14.28 25.98 1.09
C GLY A 94 -13.63 25.26 -0.11
N SER A 95 -13.04 24.08 0.08
CA SER A 95 -12.54 23.23 -1.00
C SER A 95 -13.56 22.17 -1.38
N ILE A 96 -13.42 21.62 -2.60
CA ILE A 96 -14.30 20.56 -3.12
C ILE A 96 -13.44 19.38 -3.58
N VAL A 97 -13.95 18.16 -3.37
CA VAL A 97 -13.32 16.93 -3.86
C VAL A 97 -14.31 16.19 -4.73
N LYS A 98 -13.90 15.87 -5.95
CA LYS A 98 -14.71 15.09 -6.91
C LYS A 98 -14.36 13.61 -6.80
N GLY A 99 -15.35 12.76 -7.00
CA GLY A 99 -15.21 11.32 -6.88
C GLY A 99 -16.46 10.62 -7.41
N PHE A 100 -16.69 9.42 -6.90
CA PHE A 100 -17.81 8.58 -7.28
C PHE A 100 -18.51 8.04 -6.04
N VAL A 101 -19.77 7.66 -6.19
CA VAL A 101 -20.57 7.09 -5.11
C VAL A 101 -20.93 5.67 -5.47
N TYR A 102 -20.74 4.79 -4.50
CA TYR A 102 -21.22 3.41 -4.54
C TYR A 102 -22.20 3.15 -3.41
N ASP A 103 -23.34 2.57 -3.74
CA ASP A 103 -24.38 2.21 -2.77
C ASP A 103 -24.10 0.83 -2.18
N VAL A 104 -23.57 0.81 -0.95
CA VAL A 104 -23.19 -0.42 -0.25
C VAL A 104 -24.43 -1.09 0.32
N ARG A 105 -24.67 -2.34 -0.07
CA ARG A 105 -25.92 -3.06 0.25
C ARG A 105 -25.86 -3.92 1.51
N THR A 106 -24.66 -4.27 1.97
CA THR A 106 -24.45 -5.19 3.10
C THR A 106 -23.39 -4.66 4.06
N GLU A 107 -23.54 -4.98 5.35
CA GLU A 107 -22.54 -4.64 6.37
C GLU A 107 -21.19 -5.35 6.11
N GLU A 108 -21.21 -6.53 5.49
CA GLU A 108 -20.00 -7.25 5.08
C GLU A 108 -19.22 -6.46 4.02
N ASP A 109 -19.90 -5.86 3.05
CA ASP A 109 -19.25 -5.05 2.02
C ASP A 109 -18.68 -3.75 2.59
N ALA A 110 -19.41 -3.11 3.52
CA ALA A 110 -18.89 -1.97 4.28
C ALA A 110 -17.62 -2.33 5.07
N ALA A 111 -17.61 -3.49 5.73
CA ALA A 111 -16.45 -3.98 6.47
C ALA A 111 -15.25 -4.30 5.54
N LYS A 112 -15.49 -4.83 4.33
CA LYS A 112 -14.44 -5.04 3.32
C LYS A 112 -13.82 -3.72 2.86
N LEU A 113 -14.64 -2.69 2.63
CA LEU A 113 -14.15 -1.34 2.28
C LEU A 113 -13.29 -0.76 3.40
N ALA A 114 -13.77 -0.80 4.65
CA ALA A 114 -13.00 -0.33 5.79
C ALA A 114 -11.70 -1.13 6.01
N ALA A 115 -11.70 -2.44 5.74
CA ALA A 115 -10.50 -3.26 5.82
C ALA A 115 -9.49 -2.95 4.71
N TYR A 116 -9.96 -2.61 3.50
CA TYR A 116 -9.13 -2.21 2.37
C TYR A 116 -8.36 -0.92 2.66
N GLU A 117 -9.03 0.05 3.28
CA GLU A 117 -8.46 1.36 3.63
C GLU A 117 -7.47 1.27 4.81
N THR A 118 -7.44 0.15 5.55
CA THR A 118 -6.57 -0.08 6.71
C THR A 118 -6.79 0.93 7.85
N LYS A 119 -5.96 0.86 8.91
CA LYS A 119 -6.01 1.80 10.05
C LYS A 119 -5.53 3.21 9.69
N SER A 120 -4.99 3.42 8.49
CA SER A 120 -4.49 4.70 8.01
C SER A 120 -5.62 5.68 7.68
N TYR A 121 -6.86 5.18 7.56
CA TYR A 121 -8.04 5.99 7.29
C TYR A 121 -9.14 5.65 8.29
N ARG A 122 -9.96 6.65 8.58
CA ARG A 122 -11.13 6.51 9.45
C ARG A 122 -12.38 6.83 8.65
N GLU A 123 -13.41 6.04 8.85
CA GLU A 123 -14.71 6.30 8.27
C GLU A 123 -15.37 7.51 8.94
N VAL A 124 -15.88 8.44 8.13
CA VAL A 124 -16.58 9.64 8.60
C VAL A 124 -17.83 9.90 7.77
N PRO A 125 -18.91 10.46 8.35
CA PRO A 125 -20.05 10.91 7.58
C PRO A 125 -19.65 12.10 6.71
N CYS A 126 -20.19 12.17 5.48
CA CYS A 126 -19.98 13.27 4.56
C CYS A 126 -21.25 13.61 3.79
N TRP A 127 -21.39 14.88 3.39
CA TRP A 127 -22.50 15.33 2.55
C TRP A 127 -22.10 15.22 1.08
N ILE A 128 -22.84 14.40 0.33
CA ILE A 128 -22.55 14.03 -1.05
C ILE A 128 -23.47 14.84 -1.98
N ARG A 129 -22.91 15.39 -3.07
CA ARG A 129 -23.67 16.03 -4.15
C ARG A 129 -23.44 15.32 -5.47
N TYR A 130 -24.50 14.74 -6.03
CA TYR A 130 -24.42 14.01 -7.28
C TYR A 130 -24.35 14.96 -8.48
N MET A 131 -23.63 14.54 -9.52
CA MET A 131 -23.39 15.32 -10.74
C MET A 131 -24.11 14.77 -11.98
N ASP A 132 -24.81 13.65 -11.85
CA ASP A 132 -25.50 12.98 -12.95
C ASP A 132 -26.87 13.56 -13.28
N GLY A 133 -27.40 14.46 -12.44
CA GLY A 133 -28.73 15.05 -12.59
C GLY A 133 -29.88 14.12 -12.19
N GLU A 134 -29.55 12.94 -11.66
CA GLU A 134 -30.52 11.96 -11.15
C GLU A 134 -30.85 12.22 -9.67
N LYS A 135 -31.94 11.62 -9.19
CA LYS A 135 -32.32 11.69 -7.77
C LYS A 135 -31.73 10.50 -6.98
N PRO A 136 -31.33 10.69 -5.71
CA PRO A 136 -31.23 11.97 -4.99
C PRO A 136 -30.10 12.84 -5.54
N VAL A 137 -30.29 14.16 -5.45
CA VAL A 137 -29.28 15.17 -5.89
C VAL A 137 -28.26 15.44 -4.79
N GLU A 138 -28.67 15.28 -3.53
CA GLU A 138 -27.81 15.33 -2.35
C GLU A 138 -28.17 14.18 -1.41
N ASP A 139 -27.18 13.62 -0.73
CA ASP A 139 -27.39 12.52 0.22
C ASP A 139 -26.36 12.53 1.34
N LEU A 140 -26.72 11.94 2.49
CA LEU A 140 -25.81 11.73 3.61
C LEU A 140 -25.16 10.36 3.46
N GLY A 141 -23.86 10.34 3.23
CA GLY A 141 -23.12 9.10 3.08
C GLY A 141 -21.88 9.05 3.95
N ARG A 142 -20.99 8.13 3.62
CA ARG A 142 -19.72 7.93 4.31
C ARG A 142 -18.55 8.09 3.36
N THR A 143 -17.40 8.46 3.91
CA THR A 143 -16.13 8.54 3.20
C THR A 143 -15.00 8.18 4.16
N PHE A 144 -13.81 7.97 3.62
CA PHE A 144 -12.62 7.66 4.39
C PHE A 144 -11.76 8.91 4.54
N LEU A 145 -11.51 9.36 5.76
CA LEU A 145 -10.61 10.48 6.06
C LEU A 145 -9.26 9.95 6.50
N PHE A 146 -8.17 10.59 6.08
CA PHE A 146 -6.84 10.19 6.52
C PHE A 146 -6.68 10.36 8.04
N ALA A 147 -6.22 9.31 8.71
CA ALA A 147 -6.03 9.23 10.16
C ALA A 147 -4.55 9.03 10.56
N GLY A 148 -3.64 9.08 9.59
CA GLY A 148 -2.19 8.96 9.81
C GLY A 148 -1.52 10.27 10.23
N ASP A 149 -0.18 10.30 10.15
CA ASP A 149 0.62 11.48 10.49
C ASP A 149 0.59 12.51 9.35
N PHE A 150 0.01 13.69 9.62
CA PHE A 150 -0.07 14.79 8.66
C PHE A 150 1.29 15.29 8.18
N GLY A 151 2.37 15.08 8.95
CA GLY A 151 3.74 15.44 8.56
C GLY A 151 4.29 14.63 7.38
N GLU A 152 3.62 13.53 7.00
CA GLU A 152 4.00 12.66 5.88
C GLU A 152 3.32 13.06 4.57
N LEU A 153 2.41 14.04 4.60
CA LEU A 153 1.60 14.43 3.46
C LEU A 153 2.35 15.40 2.54
N ARG A 154 2.24 15.17 1.24
CA ARG A 154 2.78 16.06 0.19
C ARG A 154 1.64 16.67 -0.63
N GLU A 155 1.85 17.90 -1.09
CA GLU A 155 0.96 18.51 -2.09
C GLU A 155 1.03 17.72 -3.39
N GLY A 156 -0.13 17.43 -3.98
CA GLY A 156 -0.21 16.66 -5.22
C GLY A 156 -1.64 16.37 -5.63
N VAL A 157 -1.80 15.93 -6.89
CA VAL A 157 -3.09 15.50 -7.44
C VAL A 157 -3.03 14.00 -7.65
N PHE A 158 -4.04 13.28 -7.16
CA PHE A 158 -4.19 11.86 -7.42
C PHE A 158 -4.70 11.65 -8.85
N ASP A 159 -3.97 10.86 -9.63
CA ASP A 159 -4.36 10.44 -10.98
C ASP A 159 -4.53 8.91 -11.01
N LEU A 160 -5.79 8.48 -11.15
CA LEU A 160 -6.16 7.07 -11.20
C LEU A 160 -5.51 6.34 -12.39
N GLY A 161 -5.34 7.01 -13.53
CA GLY A 161 -4.71 6.46 -14.73
C GLY A 161 -3.21 6.25 -14.57
N VAL A 162 -2.51 7.10 -13.81
CA VAL A 162 -1.11 6.89 -13.42
C VAL A 162 -0.98 5.75 -12.40
N PHE A 163 -1.89 5.70 -11.42
CA PHE A 163 -1.90 4.66 -10.38
C PHE A 163 -2.23 3.26 -10.96
N LEU A 164 -3.24 3.16 -11.83
CA LEU A 164 -3.62 1.92 -12.52
C LEU A 164 -2.77 1.64 -13.76
N GLY A 165 -2.17 2.64 -14.39
CA GLY A 165 -1.18 2.47 -15.46
C GLY A 165 0.09 1.78 -14.96
N GLY A 166 0.40 1.93 -13.66
CA GLY A 166 1.37 1.10 -12.93
C GLY A 166 0.93 -0.36 -12.72
N ARG A 167 -0.34 -0.71 -12.95
CA ARG A 167 -0.86 -2.09 -13.02
C ARG A 167 -0.86 -2.68 -14.45
N GLY A 168 -0.25 -2.00 -15.42
CA GLY A 168 0.08 -2.59 -16.72
C GLY A 168 -1.11 -3.19 -17.49
N ARG A 169 -1.97 -2.36 -18.08
CA ARG A 169 -2.73 -2.73 -19.28
C ARG A 169 -2.09 -2.11 -20.51
N GLY A 170 -0.93 -2.63 -20.89
CA GLY A 170 -0.26 -2.32 -22.16
C GLY A 170 -0.55 -3.42 -23.17
N ARG A 171 -1.26 -3.09 -24.27
CA ARG A 171 -1.35 -3.97 -25.44
C ARG A 171 0.04 -4.14 -26.06
N GLY A 172 0.67 -5.27 -25.79
CA GLY A 172 1.93 -5.68 -26.41
C GLY A 172 2.48 -6.92 -25.73
N ARG A 173 2.13 -8.11 -26.25
CA ARG A 173 2.53 -9.46 -25.77
C ARG A 173 2.45 -9.64 -24.25
N ASP A 174 1.28 -10.06 -23.80
CA ASP A 174 0.91 -10.65 -22.50
C ASP A 174 2.00 -10.68 -21.41
N CYS A 175 2.19 -9.55 -20.72
CA CYS A 175 2.82 -9.49 -19.41
C CYS A 175 1.73 -9.17 -18.38
N VAL A 176 1.34 -10.14 -17.55
CA VAL A 176 0.45 -9.93 -16.41
C VAL A 176 1.32 -9.56 -15.20
N VAL A 177 1.13 -8.36 -14.65
CA VAL A 177 1.78 -7.93 -13.41
C VAL A 177 0.77 -8.08 -12.28
N GLU A 178 0.88 -9.14 -11.50
CA GLU A 178 0.05 -9.34 -10.32
C GLU A 178 0.75 -8.78 -9.09
N LYS A 179 0.18 -7.72 -8.49
CA LYS A 179 0.70 -7.11 -7.26
C LYS A 179 -0.01 -7.76 -6.07
N VAL A 180 0.73 -8.50 -5.25
CA VAL A 180 0.19 -9.08 -4.00
C VAL A 180 -0.13 -7.96 -3.01
N GLY A 181 -1.38 -7.88 -2.56
CA GLY A 181 -1.84 -6.89 -1.59
C GLY A 181 -1.24 -7.14 -0.20
N GLU A 182 -0.68 -6.09 0.42
CA GLU A 182 -0.02 -6.16 1.73
C GLU A 182 -1.06 -6.12 2.86
N ARG A 183 -1.36 -7.28 3.46
CA ARG A 183 -2.20 -7.34 4.68
C ARG A 183 -1.33 -7.56 5.91
N LEU A 184 -1.29 -6.58 6.81
CA LEU A 184 -0.63 -6.66 8.12
C LEU A 184 -1.63 -7.17 9.19
N ASP A 185 -1.89 -8.47 9.20
CA ASP A 185 -2.67 -9.09 10.29
C ASP A 185 -1.73 -9.60 11.39
N THR A 186 -1.89 -9.08 12.61
CA THR A 186 -0.96 -9.29 13.74
C THR A 186 -1.20 -10.55 14.57
N TYR A 187 -1.87 -11.58 14.04
CA TYR A 187 -2.37 -12.70 14.86
C TYR A 187 -2.12 -14.12 14.35
N THR A 188 -1.21 -14.33 13.39
CA THR A 188 -0.86 -15.69 12.96
C THR A 188 0.63 -15.98 13.15
N SER A 189 0.98 -17.22 13.50
CA SER A 189 2.35 -17.77 13.63
C SER A 189 3.12 -17.83 12.31
N ILE A 190 2.64 -17.11 11.30
CA ILE A 190 3.03 -17.16 9.91
C ILE A 190 3.21 -15.70 9.47
N SER A 191 4.29 -15.35 8.77
CA SER A 191 4.34 -14.07 8.07
C SER A 191 3.22 -14.09 7.00
N PRO A 192 2.14 -13.31 7.16
CA PRO A 192 0.98 -13.41 6.26
C PRO A 192 1.37 -13.15 4.81
N GLN A 193 2.38 -12.28 4.60
CA GLN A 193 2.86 -11.87 3.29
C GLN A 193 3.53 -13.02 2.52
N MET A 194 4.38 -13.80 3.20
CA MET A 194 5.04 -14.96 2.59
C MET A 194 4.01 -16.02 2.19
N LEU A 195 3.02 -16.29 3.05
CA LEU A 195 1.96 -17.25 2.75
C LEU A 195 1.11 -16.77 1.57
N GLN A 196 0.71 -15.49 1.56
CA GLN A 196 -0.03 -14.89 0.44
C GLN A 196 0.74 -14.99 -0.88
N ALA A 197 2.04 -14.70 -0.88
CA ALA A 197 2.86 -14.83 -2.08
C ALA A 197 2.97 -16.27 -2.57
N ILE A 198 3.09 -17.25 -1.66
CA ILE A 198 3.10 -18.67 -2.02
C ILE A 198 1.76 -19.11 -2.62
N LEU A 199 0.64 -18.70 -2.01
CA LEU A 199 -0.69 -19.02 -2.49
C LEU A 199 -0.99 -18.36 -3.84
N ALA A 200 -0.63 -17.09 -4.02
CA ALA A 200 -0.78 -16.38 -5.29
C ALA A 200 0.04 -17.06 -6.41
N LEU A 201 1.30 -17.43 -6.12
CA LEU A 201 2.12 -18.17 -7.08
C LEU A 201 1.48 -19.51 -7.47
N LYS A 202 0.89 -20.20 -6.49
CA LYS A 202 0.23 -21.49 -6.71
C LYS A 202 -1.05 -21.33 -7.55
N ASP A 203 -1.85 -20.30 -7.28
CA ASP A 203 -3.08 -20.03 -8.01
C ASP A 203 -2.79 -19.61 -9.47
N LEU A 204 -1.72 -18.84 -9.69
CA LEU A 204 -1.20 -18.54 -11.03
C LEU A 204 -0.83 -19.82 -11.78
N LEU A 205 -0.08 -20.73 -11.14
CA LEU A 205 0.29 -22.01 -11.75
C LEU A 205 -0.93 -22.89 -12.06
N ALA A 206 -1.88 -22.97 -11.12
CA ALA A 206 -3.12 -23.71 -11.31
C ALA A 206 -4.00 -23.12 -12.43
N SER A 207 -3.89 -21.82 -12.68
CA SER A 207 -4.59 -21.12 -13.77
C SER A 207 -3.94 -21.31 -15.15
N GLY A 208 -2.88 -22.13 -15.24
CA GLY A 208 -2.21 -22.47 -16.50
C GLY A 208 -1.08 -21.54 -16.90
N TYR A 209 -0.65 -20.63 -16.02
CA TYR A 209 0.58 -19.86 -16.22
C TYR A 209 1.80 -20.72 -15.87
N GLU A 210 2.84 -20.74 -16.71
CA GLU A 210 4.09 -21.46 -16.39
C GLU A 210 5.09 -20.59 -15.61
N LEU A 211 6.03 -21.18 -14.85
CA LEU A 211 7.08 -20.46 -14.12
C LEU A 211 8.15 -19.80 -15.02
N SER A 212 7.93 -19.75 -16.33
CA SER A 212 8.76 -18.99 -17.28
C SER A 212 8.69 -17.46 -17.10
N HIS A 213 8.00 -16.98 -16.07
CA HIS A 213 7.83 -15.57 -15.74
C HIS A 213 8.91 -15.04 -14.79
N ILE A 214 8.95 -13.72 -14.68
CA ILE A 214 9.88 -12.98 -13.83
C ILE A 214 9.15 -12.58 -12.55
N ILE A 215 9.73 -12.88 -11.41
CA ILE A 215 9.29 -12.35 -10.11
C ILE A 215 10.21 -11.21 -9.71
N GLY A 216 9.73 -10.22 -8.98
CA GLY A 216 10.63 -9.18 -8.49
C GLY A 216 9.94 -8.12 -7.67
N GLY A 217 10.75 -7.34 -6.97
CA GLY A 217 10.27 -6.28 -6.10
C GLY A 217 11.39 -5.44 -5.53
N ASP A 218 11.00 -4.30 -4.99
CA ASP A 218 11.86 -3.34 -4.31
C ASP A 218 11.69 -3.41 -2.79
N SER A 219 12.73 -3.08 -2.03
CA SER A 219 12.69 -2.94 -0.57
C SER A 219 12.00 -4.12 0.15
N ALA A 220 10.79 -3.93 0.67
CA ALA A 220 9.98 -4.99 1.29
C ALA A 220 9.47 -6.05 0.28
N GLY A 221 9.15 -5.65 -0.95
CA GLY A 221 8.83 -6.57 -2.04
C GLY A 221 10.03 -7.41 -2.48
N GLY A 222 11.23 -6.84 -2.45
CA GLY A 222 12.48 -7.58 -2.66
C GLY A 222 12.75 -8.62 -1.56
N HIS A 223 12.47 -8.25 -0.30
CA HIS A 223 12.48 -9.17 0.85
C HIS A 223 11.47 -10.31 0.69
N LEU A 224 10.26 -10.02 0.22
CA LEU A 224 9.24 -11.04 -0.05
C LEU A 224 9.67 -11.99 -1.18
N CYS A 225 10.29 -11.48 -2.24
CA CYS A 225 10.87 -12.31 -3.30
C CYS A 225 11.96 -13.24 -2.77
N LEU A 226 12.84 -12.76 -1.89
CA LEU A 226 13.85 -13.59 -1.23
C LEU A 226 13.22 -14.67 -0.35
N SER A 227 12.17 -14.33 0.40
CA SER A 227 11.41 -15.28 1.22
C SER A 227 10.77 -16.38 0.37
N LEU A 228 10.22 -16.01 -0.80
CA LEU A 228 9.65 -16.93 -1.76
C LEU A 228 10.72 -17.83 -2.39
N LEU A 229 11.84 -17.28 -2.86
CA LEU A 229 12.98 -18.07 -3.37
C LEU A 229 13.50 -19.05 -2.31
N SER A 230 13.59 -18.60 -1.05
CA SER A 230 13.98 -19.42 0.09
C SER A 230 13.02 -20.59 0.31
N HIS A 231 11.70 -20.38 0.21
CA HIS A 231 10.69 -21.45 0.27
C HIS A 231 10.78 -22.43 -0.90
N LEU A 232 10.99 -21.91 -2.11
CA LEU A 232 11.12 -22.73 -3.31
C LEU A 232 12.39 -23.59 -3.27
N HIS A 233 13.44 -23.09 -2.61
CA HIS A 233 14.72 -23.79 -2.46
C HIS A 233 14.70 -24.79 -1.30
N HIS A 234 14.23 -24.34 -0.13
CA HIS A 234 14.04 -25.12 1.07
C HIS A 234 12.58 -25.01 1.50
N ARG A 235 11.79 -26.07 1.28
CA ARG A 235 10.36 -26.06 1.62
C ARG A 235 10.15 -25.67 3.09
N ARG A 236 9.46 -24.55 3.33
CA ARG A 236 9.03 -24.17 4.69
C ARG A 236 7.83 -25.01 5.13
N PRO A 237 7.88 -25.66 6.30
CA PRO A 237 6.69 -26.31 6.87
C PRO A 237 5.73 -25.24 7.39
N PHE A 238 4.43 -25.43 7.12
CA PHE A 238 3.34 -24.63 7.69
C PHE A 238 2.48 -25.56 8.55
N GLU A 239 1.96 -25.07 9.69
CA GLU A 239 1.03 -25.82 10.54
C GLU A 239 -0.30 -26.08 9.80
N ASP A 240 -1.05 -27.08 10.27
CA ASP A 240 -2.14 -27.80 9.59
C ASP A 240 -3.06 -27.01 8.63
N SER A 241 -3.46 -27.70 7.55
CA SER A 241 -4.51 -27.40 6.53
C SER A 241 -4.14 -26.62 5.26
N VAL A 242 -3.07 -25.82 5.22
CA VAL A 242 -2.73 -25.05 4.00
C VAL A 242 -1.67 -25.75 3.16
N ASN A 243 -2.08 -26.32 2.02
CA ASN A 243 -1.16 -26.92 1.06
C ASN A 243 -0.31 -25.84 0.37
N CYS A 244 0.85 -25.54 0.94
CA CYS A 244 1.85 -24.61 0.42
C CYS A 244 2.88 -25.28 -0.52
N HIS A 245 2.56 -26.48 -1.02
CA HIS A 245 3.37 -27.11 -2.05
C HIS A 245 3.12 -26.41 -3.38
N VAL A 246 4.21 -25.97 -4.00
CA VAL A 246 4.22 -25.46 -5.36
C VAL A 246 4.81 -26.58 -6.20
N ASP A 247 3.97 -27.24 -6.99
CA ASP A 247 4.42 -28.24 -7.97
C ASP A 247 5.16 -27.51 -9.09
N ARG A 248 6.44 -27.84 -9.27
CA ARG A 248 7.31 -27.15 -10.21
C ARG A 248 7.72 -28.10 -11.32
N ASN A 249 7.18 -27.86 -12.51
CA ASN A 249 7.69 -28.51 -13.72
C ASN A 249 8.97 -27.79 -14.23
N THR A 250 9.14 -26.50 -13.90
CA THR A 250 10.26 -25.65 -14.37
C THR A 250 10.75 -24.63 -13.32
N GLY A 251 11.95 -24.09 -13.55
CA GLY A 251 12.59 -23.00 -12.79
C GLY A 251 11.84 -21.67 -12.93
N VAL A 252 12.01 -20.73 -11.99
CA VAL A 252 11.63 -19.33 -12.20
C VAL A 252 12.62 -18.73 -13.19
N ARG A 253 12.16 -18.12 -14.28
CA ARG A 253 13.10 -17.66 -15.32
C ARG A 253 13.97 -16.49 -14.85
N GLY A 254 13.37 -15.53 -14.15
CA GLY A 254 14.08 -14.34 -13.69
C GLY A 254 13.60 -13.88 -12.32
N CYS A 255 14.51 -13.38 -11.50
CA CYS A 255 14.19 -12.65 -10.28
C CYS A 255 14.94 -11.32 -10.26
N PHE A 256 14.26 -10.19 -10.07
CA PHE A 256 14.92 -8.91 -9.80
C PHE A 256 14.64 -8.41 -8.38
N LEU A 257 15.68 -7.92 -7.72
CA LEU A 257 15.66 -7.46 -6.33
C LEU A 257 16.23 -6.05 -6.28
N VAL A 258 15.41 -5.05 -5.97
CA VAL A 258 15.84 -3.64 -5.95
C VAL A 258 15.94 -3.16 -4.50
N SER A 259 17.15 -2.85 -4.07
CA SER A 259 17.46 -2.42 -2.70
C SER A 259 16.71 -3.25 -1.63
N PRO A 260 16.78 -4.59 -1.65
CA PRO A 260 15.99 -5.44 -0.75
C PRO A 260 16.37 -5.29 0.73
N LEU A 261 15.39 -5.45 1.63
CA LEU A 261 15.64 -5.63 3.06
C LEU A 261 16.20 -7.05 3.30
N CYS A 262 17.50 -7.15 3.61
CA CYS A 262 18.19 -8.45 3.67
C CYS A 262 18.67 -8.89 5.06
N SER A 263 18.73 -8.00 6.04
CA SER A 263 19.25 -8.26 7.39
C SER A 263 18.69 -7.27 8.42
N TYR A 264 18.55 -7.71 9.68
CA TYR A 264 18.30 -6.83 10.83
C TYR A 264 19.56 -6.26 11.48
N ASN A 265 20.73 -6.53 10.93
CA ASN A 265 21.97 -5.98 11.46
C ASN A 265 22.12 -4.51 11.06
N PHE A 266 21.57 -3.61 11.87
CA PHE A 266 21.66 -2.16 11.63
C PHE A 266 23.03 -1.54 11.98
N ASN A 267 24.05 -2.35 12.25
CA ASN A 267 25.37 -1.87 12.66
C ASN A 267 26.37 -1.66 11.51
N THR A 268 25.95 -1.83 10.26
CA THR A 268 26.83 -1.68 9.10
C THR A 268 27.28 -0.22 8.91
N PRO A 269 28.44 0.01 8.25
CA PRO A 269 28.86 1.34 7.82
C PRO A 269 27.79 2.10 7.02
N SER A 270 27.10 1.45 6.09
CA SER A 270 26.06 2.06 5.25
C SER A 270 24.89 2.56 6.08
N TYR A 271 24.40 1.76 7.04
CA TYR A 271 23.38 2.22 7.98
C TYR A 271 23.89 3.43 8.76
N LYS A 272 25.04 3.34 9.43
CA LYS A 272 25.57 4.47 10.23
C LYS A 272 25.72 5.76 9.43
N ARG A 273 26.12 5.66 8.16
CA ARG A 273 26.36 6.79 7.27
C ARG A 273 25.08 7.41 6.72
N TRP A 274 24.11 6.58 6.31
CA TRP A 274 22.94 7.03 5.58
C TRP A 274 21.65 7.04 6.40
N PHE A 275 21.65 6.55 7.64
CA PHE A 275 20.46 6.44 8.49
C PHE A 275 19.62 7.73 8.62
N SER A 276 20.26 8.90 8.64
CA SER A 276 19.59 10.21 8.77
C SER A 276 19.31 10.91 7.44
N ALA A 277 19.94 10.46 6.35
CA ALA A 277 19.85 11.08 5.03
C ALA A 277 19.00 10.25 4.05
N ASP A 278 18.84 8.96 4.33
CA ASP A 278 17.99 8.02 3.59
C ASP A 278 16.54 8.11 4.08
N THR A 279 15.57 7.93 3.17
CA THR A 279 14.12 7.95 3.44
C THR A 279 13.67 6.90 4.46
N LEU A 280 14.55 5.94 4.77
CA LEU A 280 14.30 4.78 5.61
C LEU A 280 14.37 5.03 7.14
N GLY A 281 15.13 6.03 7.60
CA GLY A 281 15.14 6.54 8.99
C GLY A 281 15.02 5.51 10.15
N GLN A 282 14.44 5.93 11.28
CA GLN A 282 14.09 5.02 12.40
C GLN A 282 12.96 4.02 12.04
N ARG A 283 12.30 4.20 10.89
CA ARG A 283 11.08 3.47 10.50
C ARG A 283 11.35 2.02 10.19
N VAL A 284 12.49 1.67 9.57
CA VAL A 284 12.89 0.28 9.30
C VAL A 284 12.96 -0.55 10.59
N SER A 285 13.46 0.03 11.68
CA SER A 285 13.50 -0.67 12.97
C SER A 285 12.10 -0.95 13.55
N LYS A 286 11.13 -0.08 13.26
CA LYS A 286 9.74 -0.20 13.73
C LYS A 286 8.93 -1.15 12.85
N TRP A 287 9.03 -1.02 11.52
CA TRP A 287 8.41 -1.94 10.56
C TRP A 287 8.93 -3.35 10.72
N GLY A 288 10.24 -3.45 10.95
CA GLY A 288 10.82 -4.74 11.14
C GLY A 288 10.38 -5.43 12.43
N LYS A 289 10.18 -4.68 13.52
CA LYS A 289 9.51 -5.22 14.72
C LYS A 289 8.08 -5.71 14.43
N CYS A 290 7.34 -5.06 13.53
CA CYS A 290 6.00 -5.54 13.13
C CYS A 290 6.06 -6.84 12.32
N LEU A 291 7.09 -7.05 11.51
CA LEU A 291 7.30 -8.30 10.76
C LEU A 291 7.80 -9.43 11.67
N VAL A 292 8.56 -9.10 12.72
CA VAL A 292 9.16 -10.06 13.66
C VAL A 292 8.21 -10.46 14.79
N ASN A 293 7.47 -9.51 15.37
CA ASN A 293 6.64 -9.74 16.54
C ASN A 293 5.50 -10.72 16.23
N GLY A 294 5.48 -11.85 16.94
CA GLY A 294 4.47 -12.92 16.77
C GLY A 294 4.84 -13.98 15.72
N SER A 295 6.02 -13.87 15.08
CA SER A 295 6.50 -14.85 14.11
C SER A 295 7.53 -15.83 14.71
N PRO A 296 7.68 -17.06 14.18
CA PRO A 296 8.71 -18.01 14.59
C PRO A 296 10.12 -17.61 14.12
N TRP A 297 10.26 -16.43 13.53
CA TRP A 297 11.43 -16.01 12.78
C TRP A 297 12.72 -16.01 13.60
N HIS A 298 12.69 -15.55 14.85
CA HIS A 298 13.88 -15.59 15.71
C HIS A 298 14.38 -17.03 15.94
N HIS A 299 13.45 -17.98 16.11
CA HIS A 299 13.78 -19.39 16.25
C HIS A 299 14.29 -19.97 14.94
N GLU A 300 13.67 -19.62 13.80
CA GLU A 300 14.11 -20.04 12.47
C GLU A 300 15.53 -19.54 12.14
N ILE A 301 15.83 -18.27 12.36
CA ILE A 301 17.19 -17.70 12.22
C ILE A 301 18.18 -18.43 13.11
N SER A 302 17.83 -18.65 14.38
CA SER A 302 18.70 -19.35 15.34
C SER A 302 18.98 -20.80 14.92
N ALA A 303 18.03 -21.42 14.21
CA ALA A 303 18.19 -22.74 13.60
C ALA A 303 18.90 -22.69 12.22
N GLY A 304 19.35 -21.51 11.77
CA GLY A 304 20.01 -21.30 10.48
C GLY A 304 19.08 -21.36 9.27
N LYS A 305 17.79 -21.08 9.45
CA LYS A 305 16.75 -21.18 8.41
C LYS A 305 16.35 -19.81 7.88
N GLY A 306 16.72 -19.53 6.64
CA GLY A 306 16.64 -18.21 6.02
C GLY A 306 15.32 -17.89 5.32
N TRP A 307 14.17 -18.33 5.86
CA TRP A 307 12.87 -18.01 5.25
C TRP A 307 12.45 -16.57 5.48
N GLY A 308 12.67 -16.07 6.70
CA GLY A 308 12.34 -14.70 7.04
C GLY A 308 13.43 -13.70 6.69
N MET A 309 14.72 -14.05 6.80
CA MET A 309 15.80 -13.10 6.48
C MET A 309 16.95 -13.76 5.73
N ALA A 310 17.36 -13.14 4.64
CA ALA A 310 18.31 -13.76 3.71
C ALA A 310 19.74 -13.80 4.23
N LEU A 311 20.21 -12.76 4.92
CA LEU A 311 21.59 -12.63 5.40
C LEU A 311 21.78 -12.90 6.90
N ASP A 312 20.70 -13.05 7.67
CA ASP A 312 20.81 -13.36 9.10
C ASP A 312 21.00 -14.86 9.37
N VAL A 313 21.31 -15.65 8.33
CA VAL A 313 21.55 -17.08 8.40
C VAL A 313 22.87 -17.45 7.73
N PRO A 314 23.43 -18.65 7.99
CA PRO A 314 24.66 -19.08 7.34
C PRO A 314 24.56 -19.10 5.81
N GLU A 315 25.62 -18.68 5.12
CA GLU A 315 25.71 -18.63 3.65
C GLU A 315 25.30 -19.95 2.98
N ARG A 316 25.65 -21.09 3.60
CA ARG A 316 25.26 -22.44 3.15
C ARG A 316 23.76 -22.64 2.97
N TRP A 317 22.90 -21.79 3.54
CA TRP A 317 21.47 -21.80 3.27
C TRP A 317 21.14 -21.63 1.79
N TRP A 318 21.96 -20.87 1.06
CA TRP A 318 21.77 -20.59 -0.35
C TRP A 318 22.53 -21.54 -1.28
N GLU A 319 23.36 -22.45 -0.75
CA GLU A 319 24.22 -23.33 -1.54
C GLU A 319 23.43 -24.19 -2.54
N GLY A 320 23.81 -24.07 -3.81
CA GLY A 320 23.19 -24.83 -4.89
C GLY A 320 21.80 -24.32 -5.28
N LEU A 321 21.46 -23.07 -4.97
CA LEU A 321 20.22 -22.41 -5.38
C LEU A 321 20.00 -22.59 -6.89
N ASN A 322 18.98 -23.37 -7.25
CA ASN A 322 18.67 -23.75 -8.63
C ASN A 322 17.21 -23.50 -8.99
N VAL A 323 16.54 -22.69 -8.17
CA VAL A 323 15.11 -22.42 -8.31
C VAL A 323 14.83 -21.28 -9.28
N VAL A 324 15.86 -20.53 -9.65
CA VAL A 324 15.78 -19.38 -10.53
C VAL A 324 16.98 -19.39 -11.48
N ASP A 325 16.73 -19.12 -12.75
CA ASP A 325 17.78 -19.17 -13.79
C ASP A 325 18.62 -17.90 -13.81
N ARG A 326 17.99 -16.74 -13.58
CA ARG A 326 18.66 -15.43 -13.62
C ARG A 326 18.22 -14.56 -12.45
N ILE A 327 19.17 -13.97 -11.73
CA ILE A 327 18.92 -13.04 -10.62
C ILE A 327 19.57 -11.70 -10.93
N LEU A 328 18.80 -10.63 -10.90
CA LEU A 328 19.29 -9.26 -10.91
C LEU A 328 19.18 -8.67 -9.50
N VAL A 329 20.30 -8.35 -8.89
CA VAL A 329 20.36 -7.59 -7.64
C VAL A 329 20.76 -6.16 -7.98
N VAL A 330 19.91 -5.20 -7.63
CA VAL A 330 20.18 -3.78 -7.78
C VAL A 330 20.26 -3.14 -6.41
N GLY A 331 21.27 -2.33 -6.16
CA GLY A 331 21.41 -1.52 -4.95
C GLY A 331 21.97 -0.16 -5.26
N ARG A 332 22.14 0.63 -4.22
CA ARG A 332 22.68 1.99 -4.31
C ARG A 332 23.83 2.21 -3.35
N TYR A 333 24.78 3.07 -3.70
CA TYR A 333 25.86 3.45 -2.78
C TYR A 333 25.41 4.44 -1.71
N GLU A 334 24.37 5.22 -2.02
CA GLU A 334 23.80 6.26 -1.15
C GLU A 334 22.50 5.80 -0.47
N GLU A 335 22.49 4.58 0.08
CA GLU A 335 21.36 4.03 0.83
C GLU A 335 21.83 3.27 2.08
N ALA A 336 20.95 3.14 3.07
CA ALA A 336 21.19 2.44 4.31
C ALA A 336 21.43 0.94 4.08
N PHE A 337 20.74 0.33 3.12
CA PHE A 337 20.86 -1.10 2.80
C PHE A 337 22.11 -1.45 1.99
N SER A 338 22.91 -0.47 1.56
CA SER A 338 23.99 -0.65 0.58
C SER A 338 24.93 -1.83 0.89
N ASP A 339 25.41 -1.93 2.15
CA ASP A 339 26.34 -3.00 2.54
C ASP A 339 25.66 -4.38 2.47
N HIS A 340 24.39 -4.46 2.88
CA HIS A 340 23.62 -5.69 2.81
C HIS A 340 23.31 -6.10 1.37
N VAL A 341 22.97 -5.16 0.48
CA VAL A 341 22.70 -5.48 -0.93
C VAL A 341 23.95 -6.02 -1.62
N GLN A 342 25.11 -5.41 -1.35
CA GLN A 342 26.39 -5.91 -1.85
C GLN A 342 26.71 -7.31 -1.28
N GLN A 343 26.50 -7.52 0.02
CA GLN A 343 26.70 -8.83 0.65
C GLN A 343 25.77 -9.90 0.07
N LEU A 344 24.49 -9.57 -0.14
CA LEU A 344 23.51 -10.46 -0.76
C LEU A 344 23.92 -10.83 -2.19
N GLY A 345 24.23 -9.83 -3.03
CA GLY A 345 24.63 -10.09 -4.41
C GLY A 345 25.85 -11.00 -4.49
N ALA A 346 26.87 -10.74 -3.68
CA ALA A 346 28.07 -11.59 -3.61
C ALA A 346 27.75 -13.02 -3.11
N THR A 347 26.85 -13.15 -2.14
CA THR A 347 26.39 -14.45 -1.63
C THR A 347 25.67 -15.26 -2.72
N LEU A 348 24.70 -14.64 -3.39
CA LEU A 348 23.94 -15.30 -4.46
C LEU A 348 24.84 -15.66 -5.66
N GLN A 349 25.83 -14.83 -6.00
CA GLN A 349 26.82 -15.15 -7.04
C GLN A 349 27.64 -16.41 -6.74
N ARG A 350 27.96 -16.67 -5.47
CA ARG A 350 28.72 -17.86 -5.06
C ARG A 350 27.83 -19.10 -4.96
N CYS A 351 26.59 -18.92 -4.52
CA CYS A 351 25.73 -20.02 -4.12
C CYS A 351 24.71 -20.45 -5.20
N SER A 352 24.37 -19.58 -6.14
CA SER A 352 23.43 -19.87 -7.23
C SER A 352 24.06 -20.69 -8.35
N LYS A 353 23.28 -21.61 -8.91
CA LYS A 353 23.63 -22.30 -10.17
C LYS A 353 23.23 -21.50 -11.42
N GLY A 354 22.36 -20.51 -11.26
CA GLY A 354 21.94 -19.59 -12.31
C GLY A 354 22.84 -18.37 -12.46
N GLU A 355 22.54 -17.51 -13.43
CA GLU A 355 23.22 -16.22 -13.62
C GLU A 355 22.83 -15.25 -12.50
N VAL A 356 23.80 -14.54 -11.91
CA VAL A 356 23.54 -13.50 -10.91
C VAL A 356 24.29 -12.22 -11.28
N ALA A 357 23.55 -11.16 -11.60
CA ALA A 357 24.08 -9.84 -11.86
C ALA A 357 23.85 -8.93 -10.64
N LEU A 358 24.90 -8.24 -10.19
CA LEU A 358 24.84 -7.22 -9.14
C LEU A 358 25.19 -5.86 -9.74
N HIS A 359 24.27 -4.90 -9.64
CA HIS A 359 24.46 -3.52 -10.09
C HIS A 359 24.27 -2.53 -8.94
N MET A 360 25.28 -1.70 -8.70
CA MET A 360 25.25 -0.64 -7.70
C MET A 360 25.27 0.73 -8.40
N PHE A 361 24.26 1.55 -8.13
CA PHE A 361 24.12 2.88 -8.75
C PHE A 361 24.42 4.01 -7.75
N ASN A 362 24.85 5.17 -8.27
CA ASN A 362 25.00 6.42 -7.51
C ASN A 362 23.68 7.19 -7.46
N GLU A 363 22.64 6.57 -6.87
CA GLU A 363 21.28 7.11 -6.74
C GLU A 363 20.78 6.93 -5.29
N ALA A 364 19.78 7.68 -4.83
CA ALA A 364 19.15 7.51 -3.51
C ALA A 364 18.11 6.36 -3.52
N HIS A 365 17.78 5.74 -2.37
CA HIS A 365 17.00 4.48 -2.22
C HIS A 365 15.65 4.38 -2.96
N ASP A 366 14.94 5.47 -3.22
CA ASP A 366 13.67 5.46 -3.96
C ASP A 366 13.75 6.12 -5.36
N GLY A 367 14.97 6.37 -5.86
CA GLY A 367 15.29 6.95 -7.18
C GLY A 367 14.30 6.64 -8.31
N PRO A 368 14.08 5.38 -8.74
CA PRO A 368 13.13 5.03 -9.80
C PRO A 368 11.69 5.49 -9.54
N LEU A 369 11.22 5.31 -8.30
CA LEU A 369 9.89 5.72 -7.88
C LEU A 369 9.76 7.25 -7.89
N MET A 370 10.80 7.94 -7.40
CA MET A 370 10.86 9.39 -7.32
C MET A 370 10.98 10.04 -8.70
N ASP A 371 11.75 9.45 -9.62
CA ASP A 371 11.88 9.92 -11.00
C ASP A 371 10.57 9.74 -11.77
N PHE A 372 9.88 8.60 -11.58
CA PHE A 372 8.55 8.40 -12.14
C PHE A 372 7.55 9.42 -11.59
N ALA A 373 7.50 9.60 -10.26
CA ALA A 373 6.59 10.55 -9.61
C ALA A 373 6.85 12.01 -10.03
N ALA A 374 8.09 12.35 -10.36
CA ALA A 374 8.49 13.67 -10.83
C ALA A 374 8.40 13.84 -12.36
N GLY A 375 7.94 12.83 -13.11
CA GLY A 375 7.87 12.87 -14.57
C GLY A 375 9.26 12.98 -15.24
N ARG A 376 10.30 12.53 -14.56
CA ARG A 376 11.69 12.58 -15.04
C ARG A 376 11.97 11.41 -15.99
N PRO A 377 13.00 11.54 -16.87
CA PRO A 377 13.45 10.44 -17.69
C PRO A 377 13.80 9.21 -16.84
N PRO A 378 13.59 7.98 -17.36
CA PRO A 378 13.93 6.76 -16.64
C PRO A 378 15.40 6.76 -16.19
N SER A 379 15.64 6.46 -14.92
CA SER A 379 16.98 6.33 -14.36
C SER A 379 17.72 5.11 -14.91
N GLU A 380 19.03 5.01 -14.63
CA GLU A 380 19.82 3.85 -15.05
C GLU A 380 19.32 2.56 -14.37
N THR A 381 18.83 2.68 -13.14
CA THR A 381 18.13 1.59 -12.43
C THR A 381 16.92 1.09 -13.24
N THR A 382 16.02 2.00 -13.65
CA THR A 382 14.82 1.63 -14.42
C THR A 382 15.16 0.98 -15.75
N LYS A 383 16.16 1.52 -16.46
CA LYS A 383 16.65 0.95 -17.73
C LYS A 383 17.24 -0.45 -17.53
N THR A 384 18.00 -0.65 -16.47
CA THR A 384 18.63 -1.95 -16.15
C THR A 384 17.58 -3.02 -15.85
N ILE A 385 16.58 -2.70 -15.03
CA ILE A 385 15.48 -3.62 -14.71
C ILE A 385 14.69 -3.94 -15.98
N THR A 386 14.35 -2.92 -16.79
CA THR A 386 13.62 -3.11 -18.05
C THR A 386 14.40 -4.01 -19.01
N HIS A 387 15.70 -3.79 -19.15
CA HIS A 387 16.56 -4.61 -20.00
C HIS A 387 16.63 -6.06 -19.49
N PHE A 388 16.78 -6.26 -18.19
CA PHE A 388 16.74 -7.60 -17.57
C PHE A 388 15.41 -8.30 -17.85
N MET A 389 14.29 -7.61 -17.68
CA MET A 389 12.97 -8.16 -17.95
C MET A 389 12.83 -8.58 -19.42
N VAL A 390 13.15 -7.69 -20.35
CA VAL A 390 13.05 -7.96 -21.79
C VAL A 390 13.99 -9.09 -22.22
N SER A 391 15.23 -9.11 -21.73
CA SER A 391 16.21 -10.14 -22.10
C SER A 391 15.79 -11.52 -21.59
N SER A 392 15.19 -11.60 -20.40
CA SER A 392 14.71 -12.87 -19.84
C SER A 392 13.61 -13.50 -20.68
N PHE A 393 12.80 -12.74 -21.41
CA PHE A 393 11.76 -13.31 -22.29
C PHE A 393 12.25 -13.67 -23.71
N ARG A 394 13.51 -13.36 -24.07
CA ARG A 394 14.04 -13.56 -25.44
C ARG A 394 14.85 -14.84 -25.63
N GLU A 395 15.32 -15.43 -24.53
CA GLU A 395 16.04 -16.71 -24.48
C GLU A 395 15.07 -17.84 -24.13
#